data_AF-N9BID7-F1
#
_entry.id   AF-N9BID7-F1
#
_cell.length_a   1.000
_cell.length_b   1.000
_cell.length_c   1.000
_cell.angle_alpha   90.00
_cell.angle_beta   90.00
_cell.angle_gamma   90.00
#
_symmetry.space_group_name_H-M   'P 1'
#
loop_
_entity.id
_entity.type
_entity.pdbx_description
1 polymer ?
#
loop_
_entity_poly.entity_id
_entity_poly.type
_entity_poly.pdbx_seq_one_letter_code
_entity_poly.pdbx_strand_id
1 'polypeptide(L)'
;MPELNWSLNRNYINEIDLPENKKQSNTASLQWGLKTPSNKMGEKLNQPSRMDTADWDLELPFARENPVPYMHMISTSSGAKPVQCRLPADNEIAVVDWVNFTIGIETVGDRFLNTEDSTDENRWMNTIIAFDEHLEHIFGFSTTSQNKSGRNFYKQSYVLGQDMGLVCIGGQRNTILVMLSGKGCAFADSGWEKRLYTFLTNIAKRAKLTRIDLAHDDFDGKHINVDWGNYQDDIGGFQCGNRAPNIEYKGN
;
A
#
# COMPACT_ATOMS: atom_id res chain seq x y z
N MET A 1 23.82 15.28 -25.45
CA MET A 1 23.07 14.20 -24.78
C MET A 1 24.01 13.55 -23.79
N PRO A 2 23.96 13.86 -22.48
CA PRO A 2 24.71 13.10 -21.49
C PRO A 2 23.82 12.04 -20.86
N GLU A 3 24.26 10.78 -20.92
CA GLU A 3 23.66 9.65 -20.22
C GLU A 3 23.96 9.73 -18.72
N LEU A 4 22.91 9.60 -17.89
CA LEU A 4 23.01 9.51 -16.44
C LEU A 4 23.25 8.03 -16.06
N ASN A 5 24.52 7.69 -15.84
CA ASN A 5 24.92 6.44 -15.19
C ASN A 5 24.60 6.50 -13.70
N TRP A 6 23.66 5.66 -13.23
CA TRP A 6 23.49 5.39 -11.81
C TRP A 6 24.41 4.20 -11.45
N SER A 7 25.61 4.48 -10.95
CA SER A 7 26.39 3.45 -10.25
C SER A 7 26.03 3.48 -8.77
N LEU A 8 25.19 2.56 -8.31
CA LEU A 8 25.00 2.32 -6.88
C LEU A 8 26.32 1.77 -6.32
N ASN A 9 26.93 2.53 -5.41
CA ASN A 9 28.18 2.18 -4.75
C ASN A 9 27.94 1.02 -3.77
N ARG A 10 28.29 -0.20 -4.19
CA ARG A 10 27.96 -1.47 -3.53
C ARG A 10 28.93 -1.84 -2.39
N ASN A 11 29.36 -0.86 -1.58
CA ASN A 11 30.46 -1.06 -0.60
C ASN A 11 30.20 -0.49 0.82
N TYR A 12 28.95 -0.29 1.25
CA TYR A 12 28.64 0.20 2.61
C TYR A 12 27.88 -0.79 3.49
N ILE A 13 28.10 -2.10 3.30
CA ILE A 13 27.69 -3.11 4.27
C ILE A 13 28.85 -4.08 4.41
N ASN A 14 29.81 -3.76 5.26
CA ASN A 14 30.67 -4.74 5.93
C ASN A 14 31.28 -4.05 7.17
N GLU A 15 31.20 -4.77 8.29
CA GLU A 15 31.83 -4.51 9.59
C GLU A 15 31.24 -3.36 10.43
N ILE A 16 30.24 -3.69 11.25
CA ILE A 16 29.98 -2.99 12.50
C ILE A 16 30.61 -3.84 13.61
N ASP A 17 31.76 -3.40 14.11
CA ASP A 17 32.31 -3.87 15.38
C ASP A 17 31.39 -3.45 16.53
N LEU A 18 30.83 -4.43 17.24
CA LEU A 18 30.05 -4.20 18.46
C LEU A 18 30.99 -3.80 19.61
N PRO A 19 30.81 -2.63 20.25
CA PRO A 19 31.62 -2.27 21.42
C PRO A 19 31.17 -3.05 22.68
N GLU A 20 32.15 -3.56 23.42
CA GLU A 20 31.98 -4.27 24.70
C GLU A 20 31.36 -3.39 25.81
N ASN A 21 30.26 -3.91 26.36
CA ASN A 21 29.84 -3.91 27.78
C ASN A 21 30.22 -2.70 28.68
N LYS A 22 29.24 -1.88 29.07
CA LYS A 22 29.29 -1.12 30.33
C LYS A 22 27.94 -1.08 31.09
N LYS A 23 27.96 -1.82 32.21
CA LYS A 23 27.33 -1.62 33.53
C LYS A 23 25.80 -1.40 33.61
N GLN A 24 25.14 -2.45 34.11
CA GLN A 24 23.83 -2.45 34.77
C GLN A 24 23.75 -1.41 35.91
N SER A 25 22.69 -0.62 35.91
CA SER A 25 22.22 0.11 37.10
C SER A 25 20.99 -0.58 37.68
N ASN A 26 21.10 -1.04 38.93
CA ASN A 26 20.02 -1.59 39.74
C ASN A 26 19.03 -0.49 40.16
N THR A 27 17.73 -0.71 39.93
CA THR A 27 16.66 -0.02 40.67
C THR A 27 15.52 -0.98 41.01
N ALA A 28 14.94 -0.75 42.19
CA ALA A 28 14.24 -1.72 43.01
C ALA A 28 12.81 -2.04 42.58
N SER A 29 12.39 -3.25 42.96
CA SER A 29 11.10 -3.90 42.76
C SER A 29 9.91 -3.20 43.43
N LEU A 30 8.80 -3.07 42.69
CA LEU A 30 7.44 -3.01 43.24
C LEU A 30 6.57 -4.01 42.47
N GLN A 31 6.34 -5.17 43.09
CA GLN A 31 5.38 -6.17 42.66
C GLN A 31 3.95 -5.72 42.98
N TRP A 32 3.11 -5.61 41.96
CA TRP A 32 1.66 -5.76 42.08
C TRP A 32 1.22 -6.90 41.17
N GLY A 33 0.60 -7.91 41.78
CA GLY A 33 0.34 -9.21 41.17
C GLY A 33 -0.66 -9.18 40.01
N LEU A 34 -0.18 -9.61 38.85
CA LEU A 34 -0.94 -10.35 37.85
C LEU A 34 -0.06 -11.55 37.43
N LYS A 35 -0.66 -12.74 37.38
CA LYS A 35 0.03 -13.99 37.03
C LYS A 35 0.63 -13.86 35.63
N THR A 36 1.95 -13.80 35.58
CA THR A 36 2.76 -13.88 34.36
C THR A 36 2.62 -15.29 33.76
N PRO A 37 2.45 -15.46 32.44
CA PRO A 37 2.69 -16.76 31.83
C PRO A 37 4.17 -17.11 32.00
N SER A 38 4.45 -18.32 32.45
CA SER A 38 5.82 -18.83 32.56
C SER A 38 6.37 -19.08 31.16
N ASN A 39 7.21 -18.17 30.65
CA ASN A 39 8.07 -18.48 29.51
C ASN A 39 9.16 -19.45 29.98
N LYS A 40 8.88 -20.75 29.88
CA LYS A 40 9.92 -21.78 29.75
C LYS A 40 10.15 -22.03 28.27
N MET A 41 10.90 -21.15 27.64
CA MET A 41 11.54 -21.41 26.34
C MET A 41 13.04 -21.23 26.53
N GLY A 42 13.64 -22.18 27.24
CA GLY A 42 15.07 -22.42 27.10
C GLY A 42 15.24 -23.40 25.96
N GLU A 43 15.68 -22.94 24.79
CA GLU A 43 16.17 -23.86 23.78
C GLU A 43 17.51 -24.44 24.25
N LYS A 44 17.55 -25.75 24.44
CA LYS A 44 18.81 -26.47 24.48
C LYS A 44 19.31 -26.55 23.04
N LEU A 45 20.37 -25.81 22.73
CA LEU A 45 21.23 -26.10 21.59
C LEU A 45 21.69 -27.55 21.68
N ASN A 46 21.09 -28.43 20.87
CA ASN A 46 21.71 -29.62 20.27
C ASN A 46 20.64 -30.48 19.56
N GLN A 47 20.41 -30.19 18.29
CA GLN A 47 20.38 -31.13 17.15
C GLN A 47 19.85 -30.41 15.91
N PRO A 48 20.47 -30.57 14.73
CA PRO A 48 19.99 -29.93 13.51
C PRO A 48 18.78 -30.73 13.00
N SER A 49 17.58 -30.34 13.42
CA SER A 49 16.39 -30.70 12.67
C SER A 49 16.47 -29.96 11.33
N ARG A 50 16.87 -30.69 10.29
CA ARG A 50 16.63 -30.34 8.89
C ARG A 50 15.13 -30.07 8.71
N MET A 51 14.73 -28.82 8.86
CA MET A 51 13.64 -28.25 8.07
C MET A 51 14.32 -27.18 7.21
N ASP A 52 14.58 -27.58 5.96
CA ASP A 52 15.10 -26.71 4.92
C ASP A 52 14.22 -25.46 4.84
N THR A 53 14.84 -24.30 4.90
CA THR A 53 14.22 -22.98 4.80
C THR A 53 13.79 -22.64 3.37
N ALA A 54 13.35 -23.64 2.59
CA ALA A 54 13.21 -23.55 1.13
C ALA A 54 11.77 -23.70 0.60
N ASP A 55 10.77 -23.96 1.44
CA ASP A 55 9.49 -24.52 0.97
C ASP A 55 8.21 -23.67 1.19
N TRP A 56 8.33 -22.34 1.30
CA TRP A 56 7.12 -21.46 1.27
C TRP A 56 7.09 -20.46 0.12
N ASP A 57 8.25 -20.03 -0.36
CA ASP A 57 8.39 -19.44 -1.68
C ASP A 57 8.51 -20.58 -2.69
N LEU A 58 7.37 -21.21 -3.01
CA LEU A 58 7.28 -21.98 -4.25
C LEU A 58 7.71 -21.02 -5.36
N GLU A 59 8.95 -21.20 -5.87
CA GLU A 59 9.34 -20.64 -7.16
C GLU A 59 8.25 -21.08 -8.13
N LEU A 60 7.35 -20.15 -8.44
CA LEU A 60 6.27 -20.45 -9.36
C LEU A 60 6.97 -20.82 -10.67
N PRO A 61 6.59 -21.94 -11.32
CA PRO A 61 7.30 -22.44 -12.49
C PRO A 61 7.17 -21.51 -13.73
N PHE A 62 6.56 -20.34 -13.56
CA PHE A 62 6.27 -19.35 -14.57
C PHE A 62 6.74 -17.96 -14.10
N ALA A 63 7.30 -17.18 -15.02
CA ALA A 63 7.71 -15.81 -14.76
C ALA A 63 6.49 -14.91 -14.45
N ARG A 64 6.62 -14.04 -13.45
CA ARG A 64 5.62 -13.01 -13.11
C ARG A 64 5.94 -11.72 -13.84
N GLU A 65 5.28 -11.50 -14.97
CA GLU A 65 5.39 -10.25 -15.73
C GLU A 65 4.67 -9.06 -15.07
N ASN A 66 3.68 -9.33 -14.22
CA ASN A 66 2.92 -8.32 -13.48
C ASN A 66 2.77 -8.75 -12.01
N PRO A 67 2.52 -7.82 -11.07
CA PRO A 67 2.24 -8.19 -9.70
C PRO A 67 0.98 -9.04 -9.60
N VAL A 68 1.07 -10.14 -8.85
CA VAL A 68 0.01 -11.16 -8.78
C VAL A 68 -0.69 -11.17 -7.43
N PRO A 69 -2.02 -11.34 -7.37
CA PRO A 69 -2.72 -11.60 -6.12
C PRO A 69 -2.16 -12.86 -5.44
N TYR A 70 -1.94 -12.76 -4.13
CA TYR A 70 -1.43 -13.85 -3.29
C TYR A 70 -2.20 -13.89 -1.98
N MET A 71 -2.49 -15.10 -1.49
CA MET A 71 -3.15 -15.31 -0.22
C MET A 71 -2.15 -15.87 0.79
N HIS A 72 -1.84 -15.07 1.80
CA HIS A 72 -0.93 -15.47 2.87
C HIS A 72 -1.72 -15.79 4.14
N MET A 73 -1.45 -16.93 4.76
CA MET A 73 -2.10 -17.35 6.00
C MET A 73 -1.30 -16.85 7.21
N ILE A 74 -1.90 -15.96 8.01
CA ILE A 74 -1.29 -15.50 9.26
C ILE A 74 -1.95 -16.17 10.47
N SER A 75 -1.15 -16.57 11.45
CA SER A 75 -1.66 -17.06 12.72
C SER A 75 -1.92 -15.88 13.66
N THR A 76 -3.15 -15.74 14.15
CA THR A 76 -3.53 -14.74 15.17
C THR A 76 -4.02 -15.43 16.43
N SER A 77 -4.11 -14.69 17.54
CA SER A 77 -4.73 -15.18 18.78
C SER A 77 -6.17 -15.68 18.61
N SER A 78 -6.86 -15.18 17.57
CA SER A 78 -8.22 -15.59 17.17
C SER A 78 -8.25 -16.74 16.15
N GLY A 79 -7.10 -17.35 15.82
CA GLY A 79 -6.95 -18.39 14.82
C GLY A 79 -6.26 -17.93 13.53
N ALA A 80 -6.08 -18.85 12.59
CA ALA A 80 -5.48 -18.55 11.30
C ALA A 80 -6.42 -17.68 10.46
N LYS A 81 -5.92 -16.55 9.95
CA LYS A 81 -6.66 -15.63 9.09
C LYS A 81 -5.98 -15.52 7.74
N PRO A 82 -6.72 -15.59 6.63
CA PRO A 82 -6.16 -15.36 5.32
C PRO A 82 -6.04 -13.84 5.11
N VAL A 83 -4.86 -13.38 4.68
CA VAL A 83 -4.60 -12.01 4.25
C VAL A 83 -4.30 -11.99 2.76
N GLN A 84 -5.04 -11.17 2.01
CA GLN A 84 -4.81 -10.98 0.59
C GLN A 84 -3.77 -9.88 0.41
N CYS A 85 -2.70 -10.20 -0.30
CA CYS A 85 -1.61 -9.30 -0.65
C CYS A 85 -1.27 -9.45 -2.13
N ARG A 86 -0.32 -8.66 -2.63
CA ARG A 86 0.19 -8.80 -4.00
C ARG A 86 1.69 -9.01 -3.95
N LEU A 87 2.15 -10.03 -4.64
CA LEU A 87 3.56 -10.23 -4.84
C LEU A 87 4.04 -9.37 -6.01
N PRO A 88 5.22 -8.72 -5.92
CA PRO A 88 5.78 -7.94 -7.02
C PRO A 88 6.05 -8.83 -8.24
N ALA A 89 6.15 -8.19 -9.41
CA ALA A 89 6.70 -8.87 -10.60
C ALA A 89 8.15 -9.30 -10.33
N ASP A 90 8.67 -10.27 -11.08
CA ASP A 90 10.00 -10.86 -10.80
C ASP A 90 11.16 -9.86 -10.87
N ASN A 91 10.97 -8.75 -11.59
CA ASN A 91 11.92 -7.65 -11.73
C ASN A 91 11.60 -6.45 -10.83
N GLU A 92 10.66 -6.58 -9.91
CA GLU A 92 10.20 -5.53 -9.01
C GLU A 92 10.45 -5.90 -7.55
N ILE A 93 10.63 -4.88 -6.71
CA ILE A 93 10.81 -5.06 -5.26
C ILE A 93 9.63 -4.50 -4.45
N ALA A 94 8.65 -3.87 -5.11
CA ALA A 94 7.53 -3.24 -4.43
C ALA A 94 6.29 -3.27 -5.33
N VAL A 95 5.12 -3.14 -4.73
CA VAL A 95 3.82 -3.09 -5.41
C VAL A 95 3.11 -1.77 -5.11
N VAL A 96 2.19 -1.37 -5.97
CA VAL A 96 1.34 -0.20 -5.72
C VAL A 96 0.29 -0.56 -4.67
N ASP A 97 0.24 0.23 -3.59
CA ASP A 97 -0.69 0.05 -2.47
C ASP A 97 -1.64 1.25 -2.27
N TRP A 98 -1.43 2.34 -2.98
CA TRP A 98 -2.40 3.43 -3.03
C TRP A 98 -2.22 4.21 -4.32
N VAL A 99 -3.32 4.65 -4.93
CA VAL A 99 -3.23 5.62 -6.03
C VAL A 99 -4.37 6.63 -6.00
N ASN A 100 -4.04 7.91 -6.13
CA ASN A 100 -5.00 8.97 -6.42
C ASN A 100 -4.67 9.62 -7.75
N PHE A 101 -5.70 9.85 -8.57
CA PHE A 101 -5.57 10.65 -9.76
C PHE A 101 -6.81 11.49 -10.00
N THR A 102 -6.62 12.61 -10.70
CA THR A 102 -7.71 13.50 -11.11
C THR A 102 -7.76 13.61 -12.62
N ILE A 103 -8.97 13.72 -13.16
CA ILE A 103 -9.23 13.97 -14.59
C ILE A 103 -10.25 15.09 -14.75
N GLY A 104 -10.28 15.75 -15.91
CA GLY A 104 -11.38 16.64 -16.29
C GLY A 104 -12.63 15.86 -16.70
N ILE A 105 -13.81 16.40 -16.42
CA ILE A 105 -15.10 15.78 -16.79
C ILE A 105 -15.22 15.52 -18.30
N GLU A 106 -14.56 16.35 -19.11
CA GLU A 106 -14.49 16.22 -20.56
C GLU A 106 -13.77 14.94 -21.04
N THR A 107 -13.09 14.23 -20.13
CA THR A 107 -12.55 12.89 -20.38
C THR A 107 -13.66 11.89 -20.66
N VAL A 108 -14.76 12.00 -19.91
CA VAL A 108 -15.93 11.11 -20.05
C VAL A 108 -16.77 11.53 -21.26
N GLY A 109 -16.77 12.82 -21.57
CA GLY A 109 -17.34 13.36 -22.80
C GLY A 109 -17.69 14.83 -22.69
N ASP A 110 -17.54 15.57 -23.78
CA ASP A 110 -17.76 17.02 -23.80
C ASP A 110 -19.23 17.40 -23.53
N ARG A 111 -20.17 16.47 -23.76
CA ARG A 111 -21.60 16.62 -23.42
C ARG A 111 -21.87 16.86 -21.93
N PHE A 112 -20.92 16.54 -21.05
CA PHE A 112 -21.04 16.72 -19.61
C PHE A 112 -20.48 18.07 -19.12
N LEU A 113 -19.89 18.89 -20.01
CA LEU A 113 -19.36 20.22 -19.65
C LEU A 113 -20.47 21.26 -19.48
N ASN A 114 -21.41 21.31 -20.43
CA ASN A 114 -22.46 22.32 -20.50
C ASN A 114 -23.79 21.64 -20.84
N THR A 115 -24.68 21.51 -19.86
CA THR A 115 -26.05 21.07 -20.09
C THR A 115 -26.97 22.18 -19.62
N GLU A 116 -27.62 22.87 -20.56
CA GLU A 116 -28.58 23.94 -20.26
C GLU A 116 -29.88 23.40 -19.62
N ASP A 117 -30.14 22.10 -19.75
CA ASP A 117 -31.43 21.47 -19.41
C ASP A 117 -31.40 20.39 -18.31
N SER A 118 -30.26 20.16 -17.62
CA SER A 118 -30.20 19.16 -16.54
C SER A 118 -29.71 19.74 -15.22
N THR A 119 -30.34 19.32 -14.11
CA THR A 119 -29.84 19.61 -12.76
C THR A 119 -28.43 19.05 -12.60
N ASP A 120 -27.56 19.76 -11.86
CA ASP A 120 -26.18 19.34 -11.65
C ASP A 120 -26.07 17.91 -11.06
N GLU A 121 -27.04 17.48 -10.25
CA GLU A 121 -27.09 16.14 -9.69
C GLU A 121 -27.31 15.05 -10.74
N ASN A 122 -28.26 15.24 -11.68
CA ASN A 122 -28.50 14.29 -12.77
C ASN A 122 -27.30 14.23 -13.71
N ARG A 123 -26.67 15.39 -13.97
CA ARG A 123 -25.46 15.47 -14.78
C ARG A 123 -24.31 14.67 -14.18
N TRP A 124 -24.05 14.82 -12.89
CA TRP A 124 -22.98 14.10 -12.20
C TRP A 124 -23.25 12.60 -12.15
N MET A 125 -24.48 12.19 -11.84
CA MET A 125 -24.86 10.77 -11.86
C MET A 125 -24.61 10.14 -13.23
N ASN A 126 -25.10 10.78 -14.31
CA ASN A 126 -24.89 10.30 -15.68
C ASN A 126 -23.41 10.28 -16.08
N THR A 127 -22.62 11.23 -15.57
CA THR A 127 -21.17 11.25 -15.79
C THR A 127 -20.49 10.05 -15.13
N ILE A 128 -20.84 9.75 -13.87
CA ILE A 128 -20.25 8.62 -13.15
C ILE A 128 -20.62 7.29 -13.80
N ILE A 129 -21.88 7.10 -14.18
CA ILE A 129 -22.33 5.90 -14.91
C ILE A 129 -21.55 5.72 -16.22
N ALA A 130 -21.31 6.79 -16.98
CA ALA A 130 -20.50 6.71 -18.19
C ALA A 130 -19.01 6.47 -17.90
N PHE A 131 -18.52 6.96 -16.76
CA PHE A 131 -17.13 6.75 -16.35
C PHE A 131 -16.87 5.34 -15.81
N ASP A 132 -17.90 4.66 -15.30
CA ASP A 132 -17.81 3.28 -14.81
C ASP A 132 -17.28 2.31 -15.88
N GLU A 133 -17.56 2.53 -17.18
CA GLU A 133 -16.98 1.72 -18.26
C GLU A 133 -15.45 1.76 -18.28
N HIS A 134 -14.85 2.93 -18.01
CA HIS A 134 -13.40 3.07 -17.90
C HIS A 134 -12.87 2.43 -16.62
N LEU A 135 -13.58 2.59 -15.50
CA LEU A 135 -13.18 2.00 -14.22
C LEU A 135 -13.20 0.47 -14.28
N GLU A 136 -14.25 -0.11 -14.86
CA GLU A 136 -14.37 -1.55 -15.07
C GLU A 136 -13.26 -2.05 -15.99
N HIS A 137 -12.96 -1.35 -17.09
CA HIS A 137 -11.86 -1.74 -17.98
C HIS A 137 -10.50 -1.67 -17.29
N ILE A 138 -10.25 -0.63 -16.48
CA ILE A 138 -8.96 -0.44 -15.83
C ILE A 138 -8.81 -1.41 -14.65
N PHE A 139 -9.74 -1.42 -13.72
CA PHE A 139 -9.62 -2.09 -12.43
C PHE A 139 -10.37 -3.42 -12.33
N GLY A 140 -11.32 -3.71 -13.21
CA GLY A 140 -12.22 -4.86 -13.08
C GLY A 140 -13.38 -4.61 -12.12
N PHE A 141 -13.63 -3.35 -11.75
CA PHE A 141 -14.78 -2.93 -10.97
C PHE A 141 -15.10 -1.44 -11.15
N SER A 142 -16.34 -1.10 -10.85
CA SER A 142 -16.96 0.21 -11.03
C SER A 142 -17.54 0.76 -9.72
N THR A 143 -18.18 1.92 -9.77
CA THR A 143 -18.85 2.48 -8.60
C THR A 143 -20.07 1.66 -8.19
N THR A 144 -20.32 1.53 -6.88
CA THR A 144 -21.40 0.68 -6.35
C THR A 144 -22.52 1.45 -5.68
N SER A 145 -22.20 2.55 -5.00
CA SER A 145 -23.20 3.38 -4.33
C SER A 145 -22.71 4.81 -4.16
N GLN A 146 -23.66 5.75 -4.19
CA GLN A 146 -23.39 7.14 -3.84
C GLN A 146 -23.38 7.32 -2.32
N ASN A 147 -22.38 8.04 -1.81
CA ASN A 147 -22.35 8.44 -0.41
C ASN A 147 -23.32 9.60 -0.14
N LYS A 148 -23.73 9.75 1.13
CA LYS A 148 -24.63 10.84 1.56
C LYS A 148 -24.07 12.25 1.35
N SER A 149 -22.75 12.37 1.29
CA SER A 149 -22.07 13.65 1.11
C SER A 149 -20.85 13.54 0.18
N GLY A 150 -20.45 14.69 -0.36
CA GLY A 150 -19.15 14.83 -1.00
C GLY A 150 -17.99 14.63 -0.03
N ARG A 151 -16.78 14.54 -0.58
CA ARG A 151 -15.53 14.36 0.16
C ARG A 151 -14.40 15.10 -0.55
N ASN A 152 -13.33 15.45 0.16
CA ASN A 152 -12.15 16.10 -0.43
C ASN A 152 -12.47 17.39 -1.22
N PHE A 153 -13.45 18.18 -0.76
CA PHE A 153 -13.95 19.39 -1.43
C PHE A 153 -14.67 19.16 -2.78
N TYR A 154 -15.03 17.92 -3.10
CA TYR A 154 -15.95 17.58 -4.19
C TYR A 154 -17.39 17.57 -3.68
N LYS A 155 -18.35 17.77 -4.59
CA LYS A 155 -19.78 17.90 -4.26
C LYS A 155 -20.44 16.56 -3.96
N GLN A 156 -20.09 15.53 -4.71
CA GLN A 156 -20.58 14.16 -4.53
C GLN A 156 -19.41 13.18 -4.45
N SER A 157 -19.65 12.04 -3.80
CA SER A 157 -18.69 10.93 -3.75
C SER A 157 -19.41 9.59 -3.84
N TYR A 158 -18.71 8.60 -4.37
CA TYR A 158 -19.21 7.27 -4.69
C TYR A 158 -18.22 6.23 -4.19
N VAL A 159 -18.73 5.14 -3.64
CA VAL A 159 -17.93 3.97 -3.26
C VAL A 159 -17.49 3.26 -4.54
N LEU A 160 -16.20 2.96 -4.64
CA LEU A 160 -15.64 2.16 -5.72
C LEU A 160 -15.53 0.70 -5.26
N GLY A 161 -16.08 -0.23 -6.03
CA GLY A 161 -16.17 -1.64 -5.66
C GLY A 161 -16.80 -1.84 -4.28
N GLN A 162 -16.28 -2.80 -3.50
CA GLN A 162 -16.68 -3.03 -2.11
C GLN A 162 -15.70 -2.38 -1.14
N ASP A 163 -15.78 -1.05 -1.00
CA ASP A 163 -14.84 -0.23 -0.21
C ASP A 163 -13.38 -0.33 -0.70
N MET A 164 -13.22 -0.53 -2.01
CA MET A 164 -11.92 -0.61 -2.70
C MET A 164 -11.37 0.78 -3.04
N GLY A 165 -12.18 1.82 -2.88
CA GLY A 165 -11.79 3.18 -3.16
C GLY A 165 -12.97 4.14 -3.15
N LEU A 166 -12.74 5.32 -3.70
CA LEU A 166 -13.74 6.36 -3.83
C LEU A 166 -13.58 7.10 -5.16
N VAL A 167 -14.72 7.46 -5.76
CA VAL A 167 -14.78 8.39 -6.89
C VAL A 167 -15.52 9.65 -6.43
N CYS A 168 -14.96 10.82 -6.68
CA CYS A 168 -15.52 12.10 -6.27
C CYS A 168 -15.71 13.01 -7.49
N ILE A 169 -16.84 13.72 -7.56
CA ILE A 169 -17.20 14.58 -8.70
C ILE A 169 -17.75 15.95 -8.25
N GLY A 170 -17.64 16.94 -9.13
CA GLY A 170 -18.00 18.33 -8.82
C GLY A 170 -16.86 19.09 -8.15
N GLY A 171 -15.60 18.71 -8.43
CA GLY A 171 -14.43 19.43 -7.95
C GLY A 171 -14.21 20.76 -8.69
N GLN A 172 -13.21 21.51 -8.25
CA GLN A 172 -12.82 22.76 -8.92
C GLN A 172 -12.47 22.49 -10.40
N ARG A 173 -12.90 23.37 -11.30
CA ARG A 173 -12.68 23.24 -12.75
C ARG A 173 -13.24 21.92 -13.33
N ASN A 174 -14.41 21.51 -12.85
CA ASN A 174 -15.12 20.30 -13.31
C ASN A 174 -14.23 19.06 -13.32
N THR A 175 -13.50 18.79 -12.23
CA THR A 175 -12.68 17.58 -12.11
C THR A 175 -13.45 16.43 -11.50
N ILE A 176 -12.93 15.23 -11.76
CA ILE A 176 -13.24 13.98 -11.08
C ILE A 176 -11.96 13.53 -10.36
N LEU A 177 -12.07 13.07 -9.12
CA LEU A 177 -10.98 12.46 -8.34
C LEU A 177 -11.30 10.99 -8.14
N VAL A 178 -10.35 10.12 -8.47
CA VAL A 178 -10.39 8.69 -8.15
C VAL A 178 -9.32 8.41 -7.11
N MET A 179 -9.69 7.67 -6.07
CA MET A 179 -8.79 7.19 -5.03
C MET A 179 -8.96 5.67 -4.92
N LEU A 180 -7.88 4.94 -5.15
CA LEU A 180 -7.83 3.49 -4.99
C LEU A 180 -7.02 3.17 -3.73
N SER A 181 -7.62 2.42 -2.81
CA SER A 181 -6.97 1.99 -1.57
C SER A 181 -6.07 0.77 -1.80
N GLY A 182 -5.30 0.36 -0.79
CA GLY A 182 -4.52 -0.88 -0.84
C GLY A 182 -5.37 -2.11 -1.10
N LYS A 183 -6.56 -2.17 -0.49
CA LYS A 183 -7.57 -3.17 -0.82
C LYS A 183 -7.95 -3.11 -2.30
N GLY A 184 -8.22 -1.93 -2.85
CA GLY A 184 -8.51 -1.79 -4.28
C GLY A 184 -7.36 -2.23 -5.17
N CYS A 185 -6.12 -1.88 -4.83
CA CYS A 185 -4.92 -2.31 -5.56
C CYS A 185 -4.73 -3.84 -5.51
N ALA A 186 -5.08 -4.47 -4.39
CA ALA A 186 -4.98 -5.92 -4.19
C ALA A 186 -6.04 -6.72 -4.95
N PHE A 187 -7.22 -6.14 -5.16
CA PHE A 187 -8.37 -6.78 -5.84
C PHE A 187 -8.48 -6.41 -7.32
N ALA A 188 -7.79 -5.37 -7.78
CA ALA A 188 -7.84 -4.95 -9.17
C ALA A 188 -7.26 -6.00 -10.12
N ASP A 189 -7.85 -6.09 -11.31
CA ASP A 189 -7.46 -7.05 -12.34
C ASP A 189 -5.98 -6.93 -12.70
N SER A 190 -5.31 -8.07 -12.89
CA SER A 190 -3.89 -8.11 -13.26
C SER A 190 -3.57 -7.19 -14.46
N GLY A 191 -2.51 -6.40 -14.33
CA GLY A 191 -2.10 -5.41 -15.34
C GLY A 191 -2.91 -4.11 -15.34
N TRP A 192 -3.71 -3.84 -14.30
CA TRP A 192 -4.46 -2.58 -14.17
C TRP A 192 -3.53 -1.36 -14.17
N GLU A 193 -2.29 -1.50 -13.69
CA GLU A 193 -1.31 -0.43 -13.64
C GLU A 193 -1.00 0.09 -15.05
N LYS A 194 -0.83 -0.85 -15.99
CA LYS A 194 -0.60 -0.54 -17.41
C LYS A 194 -1.84 0.04 -18.08
N ARG A 195 -3.04 -0.46 -17.74
CA ARG A 195 -4.31 0.08 -18.24
C ARG A 195 -4.54 1.51 -17.71
N LEU A 196 -4.27 1.75 -16.43
CA LEU A 196 -4.35 3.08 -15.83
C LEU A 196 -3.33 4.02 -16.47
N TYR A 197 -2.08 3.61 -16.63
CA TYR A 197 -1.05 4.39 -17.32
C TYR A 197 -1.51 4.79 -18.72
N THR A 198 -2.02 3.83 -19.50
CA THR A 198 -2.52 4.07 -20.86
C THR A 198 -3.70 5.03 -20.86
N PHE A 199 -4.65 4.86 -19.94
CA PHE A 199 -5.78 5.76 -19.79
C PHE A 199 -5.34 7.19 -19.47
N LEU A 200 -4.48 7.37 -18.46
CA LEU A 200 -4.02 8.68 -18.01
C LEU A 200 -3.19 9.43 -19.06
N THR A 201 -2.44 8.71 -19.89
CA THR A 201 -1.53 9.30 -20.89
C THR A 201 -2.19 9.55 -22.23
N ASN A 202 -3.11 8.66 -22.66
CA ASN A 202 -3.62 8.68 -24.04
C ASN A 202 -5.10 9.06 -24.15
N ILE A 203 -5.88 8.89 -23.08
CA ILE A 203 -7.35 9.05 -23.13
C ILE A 203 -7.79 10.24 -22.27
N ALA A 204 -7.26 10.33 -21.05
CA ALA A 204 -7.70 11.29 -20.06
C ALA A 204 -7.27 12.72 -20.39
N LYS A 205 -8.21 13.65 -20.27
CA LYS A 205 -7.97 15.09 -20.41
C LYS A 205 -7.66 15.70 -19.04
N ARG A 206 -6.61 16.53 -18.96
CA ARG A 206 -6.11 17.16 -17.72
C ARG A 206 -5.84 16.14 -16.60
N ALA A 207 -5.33 14.98 -16.96
CA ALA A 207 -4.95 13.95 -16.01
C ALA A 207 -3.84 14.44 -15.08
N LYS A 208 -3.94 14.09 -13.79
CA LYS A 208 -2.86 14.29 -12.82
C LYS A 208 -2.85 13.14 -11.83
N LEU A 209 -1.71 12.46 -11.71
CA LEU A 209 -1.42 11.56 -10.60
C LEU A 209 -1.11 12.42 -9.37
N THR A 210 -1.94 12.34 -8.35
CA THR A 210 -1.86 13.21 -7.16
C THR A 210 -1.32 12.50 -5.93
N ARG A 211 -1.36 11.16 -5.90
CA ARG A 211 -0.72 10.32 -4.89
C ARG A 211 -0.42 8.95 -5.48
N ILE A 212 0.72 8.38 -5.10
CA ILE A 212 1.03 6.97 -5.31
C ILE A 212 1.84 6.50 -4.10
N ASP A 213 1.45 5.36 -3.52
CA ASP A 213 2.18 4.72 -2.44
C ASP A 213 2.67 3.35 -2.94
N LEU A 214 3.92 3.01 -2.61
CA LEU A 214 4.55 1.74 -2.94
C LEU A 214 4.81 0.96 -1.64
N ALA A 215 4.48 -0.32 -1.63
CA ALA A 215 4.67 -1.21 -0.49
C ALA A 215 5.64 -2.35 -0.83
N HIS A 216 6.49 -2.69 0.13
CA HIS A 216 7.37 -3.86 0.10
C HIS A 216 7.02 -4.73 1.30
N ASP A 217 6.55 -5.95 1.04
CA ASP A 217 6.19 -6.90 2.07
C ASP A 217 7.37 -7.84 2.37
N ASP A 218 7.93 -7.74 3.58
CA ASP A 218 8.98 -8.65 4.09
C ASP A 218 8.34 -9.76 4.94
N PHE A 219 7.89 -10.83 4.29
CA PHE A 219 7.23 -11.96 4.96
C PHE A 219 8.18 -12.77 5.86
N ASP A 220 9.47 -12.76 5.56
CA ASP A 220 10.48 -13.49 6.31
C ASP A 220 11.04 -12.69 7.50
N GLY A 221 10.77 -11.38 7.56
CA GLY A 221 11.32 -10.47 8.56
C GLY A 221 12.85 -10.35 8.52
N LYS A 222 13.46 -10.67 7.37
CA LYS A 222 14.92 -10.74 7.19
C LYS A 222 15.57 -9.37 7.05
N HIS A 223 14.83 -8.38 6.59
CA HIS A 223 15.35 -7.07 6.24
C HIS A 223 14.76 -5.94 7.09
N ILE A 224 13.46 -5.99 7.39
CA ILE A 224 12.75 -4.96 8.14
C ILE A 224 11.81 -5.64 9.14
N ASN A 225 12.24 -5.71 10.41
CA ASN A 225 11.43 -6.24 11.51
C ASN A 225 11.25 -5.20 12.63
N VAL A 226 10.40 -5.51 13.61
CA VAL A 226 10.02 -4.59 14.70
C VAL A 226 11.24 -4.19 15.54
N ASP A 227 12.13 -5.13 15.84
CA ASP A 227 13.33 -4.86 16.63
C ASP A 227 14.29 -3.93 15.89
N TRP A 228 14.46 -4.14 14.58
CA TRP A 228 15.20 -3.22 13.72
C TRP A 228 14.55 -1.84 13.72
N GLY A 229 13.23 -1.76 13.62
CA GLY A 229 12.48 -0.50 13.67
C GLY A 229 12.71 0.27 14.97
N ASN A 230 12.63 -0.41 16.12
CA ASN A 230 12.91 0.19 17.42
C ASN A 230 14.37 0.66 17.53
N TYR A 231 15.31 -0.15 17.05
CA TYR A 231 16.72 0.23 17.03
C TYR A 231 16.96 1.47 16.16
N GLN A 232 16.34 1.55 14.98
CA GLN A 232 16.45 2.73 14.12
C GLN A 232 15.87 3.98 14.81
N ASP A 233 14.79 3.87 15.57
CA ASP A 233 14.27 4.97 16.37
C ASP A 233 15.30 5.43 17.43
N ASP A 234 15.82 4.49 18.21
CA ASP A 234 16.79 4.76 19.30
C ASP A 234 18.04 5.52 18.79
N ILE A 235 18.49 5.23 17.57
CA ILE A 235 19.66 5.88 16.97
C ILE A 235 19.31 7.11 16.11
N GLY A 236 18.04 7.49 16.02
CA GLY A 236 17.58 8.58 15.15
C GLY A 236 17.67 8.26 13.64
N GLY A 237 17.71 6.98 13.28
CA GLY A 237 17.84 6.48 11.91
C GLY A 237 16.69 6.87 10.96
N PHE A 238 15.54 7.25 11.50
CA PHE A 238 14.41 7.77 10.70
C PHE A 238 14.43 9.31 10.52
N GLN A 239 15.40 10.01 11.09
CA GLN A 239 15.48 11.46 11.01
C GLN A 239 16.21 11.91 9.74
N CYS A 240 15.45 12.19 8.68
CA CYS A 240 15.94 12.90 7.49
C CYS A 240 15.64 14.40 7.58
N GLY A 241 16.38 15.13 8.42
CA GLY A 241 16.32 16.59 8.54
C GLY A 241 16.11 17.10 9.98
N ASN A 242 15.61 18.33 10.12
CA ASN A 242 15.55 19.00 11.44
C ASN A 242 14.38 18.57 12.33
N ARG A 243 13.48 17.71 11.85
CA ARG A 243 12.32 17.25 12.60
C ARG A 243 12.32 15.74 12.67
N ALA A 244 12.45 15.20 13.88
CA ALA A 244 12.27 13.79 14.14
C ALA A 244 10.82 13.36 13.84
N PRO A 245 10.61 12.14 13.32
CA PRO A 245 9.28 11.59 13.14
C PRO A 245 8.61 11.34 14.49
N ASN A 246 7.28 11.19 14.49
CA ASN A 246 6.56 10.68 15.66
C ASN A 246 6.56 9.15 15.61
N ILE A 247 6.94 8.51 16.70
CA ILE A 247 6.88 7.05 16.85
C ILE A 247 5.68 6.68 17.71
N GLU A 248 4.91 5.70 17.25
CA GLU A 248 3.81 5.11 17.99
C GLU A 248 4.03 3.59 18.10
N TYR A 249 4.05 3.09 19.33
CA TYR A 249 4.14 1.67 19.63
C TYR A 249 2.73 1.11 19.70
N LYS A 250 2.26 0.49 18.60
CA LYS A 250 0.92 -0.12 18.51
C LYS A 250 1.02 -1.65 18.44
N GLY A 251 0.55 -2.30 19.51
CA GLY A 251 0.63 -3.76 19.70
C GLY A 251 1.21 -4.08 21.08
N ASN A 252 0.77 -5.18 21.70
CA ASN A 252 1.31 -5.70 22.96
C ASN A 252 2.17 -6.94 22.69
#